data_AF-A0A2R8C294-F1
#
_entry.id   AF-A0A2R8C294-F1
#
_cell.length_a   1.000
_cell.length_b   1.000
_cell.length_c   1.000
_cell.angle_alpha   90.00
_cell.angle_beta   90.00
_cell.angle_gamma   90.00
#
_symmetry.space_group_name_H-M   'P 1'
#
loop_
_entity.id
_entity.type
_entity.pdbx_description
1 polymer ?
#
loop_
_entity_poly.entity_id
_entity_poly.type
_entity_poly.pdbx_seq_one_letter_code
_entity_poly.pdbx_strand_id
1 'polypeptide(L)'
;MSFVAVALRIRQEIENGSSNFQTLVPSDPEFWRLAYLTTTDAPVLAEFIEREVKPLIVAGTKAYGVKFYPEALRLCIHSSMATVIGNESLSADDFAKLADHVEQSGSMLSMLGFVEAMLARDDVSIALQERLAGIIDFFLNEPEEGRFKLLSNLFFFVSGRLSLSSDFDGSPVFGRRLVEFSHASFLEEILLSERVDATTAAFELAQRVARRAFVVGHLDAHSEARWMPEFATPHQLKAEFISRLSNAITSKKDSLKGTPMERYFKDGSDKLLSDRLRFPYSFLPGPLKGGVEQAASLPDDWKALIESELKKDPPGVGGFNALVNGGAVFKLPAEIVSLSVAALRRIDLATDNEENFSIGASVGGLARVAAVVRNAQLAEEIWQLTGRVLRRKPEALECEALFSLPTTLSAVYDGERRDKMACPNREVRFQS
;
A
#
# COMPACT_ATOMS: atom_id res chain seq x y z
N MET A 1 13.64 -16.60 -17.93
CA MET A 1 12.39 -17.27 -18.38
C MET A 1 11.33 -16.21 -18.70
N SER A 2 10.40 -16.36 -19.66
CA SER A 2 9.34 -15.35 -19.91
C SER A 2 8.10 -15.55 -19.01
N PHE A 3 7.27 -14.53 -18.83
CA PHE A 3 5.96 -14.67 -18.14
C PHE A 3 5.12 -15.81 -18.68
N VAL A 4 5.09 -15.97 -20.01
CA VAL A 4 4.35 -17.05 -20.67
C VAL A 4 4.87 -18.42 -20.25
N ALA A 5 6.20 -18.59 -20.22
CA ALA A 5 6.81 -19.85 -19.81
C ALA A 5 6.56 -20.17 -18.32
N VAL A 6 6.62 -19.15 -17.45
CA VAL A 6 6.28 -19.31 -16.03
C VAL A 6 4.80 -19.64 -15.85
N ALA A 7 3.90 -18.91 -16.52
CA ALA A 7 2.46 -19.16 -16.46
C ALA A 7 2.10 -20.58 -16.92
N LEU A 8 2.66 -21.03 -18.05
CA LEU A 8 2.45 -22.41 -18.55
C LEU A 8 2.91 -23.46 -17.54
N ARG A 9 4.07 -23.23 -16.92
CA ARG A 9 4.60 -24.16 -15.92
C ARG A 9 3.74 -24.19 -14.66
N ILE A 10 3.26 -23.05 -14.18
CA ILE A 10 2.32 -22.99 -13.04
C ILE A 10 1.04 -23.75 -13.37
N ARG A 11 0.45 -23.53 -14.55
CA ARG A 11 -0.76 -24.25 -14.98
C ARG A 11 -0.57 -25.76 -15.04
N GLN A 12 0.53 -26.22 -15.64
CA GLN A 12 0.86 -27.65 -15.66
C GLN A 12 1.04 -28.23 -14.26
N GLU A 13 1.64 -27.48 -13.33
CA GLU A 13 1.77 -27.92 -11.95
C GLU A 13 0.40 -28.05 -11.27
N ILE A 14 -0.48 -27.06 -11.45
CA ILE A 14 -1.86 -27.06 -10.94
C ILE A 14 -2.67 -28.24 -11.52
N GLU A 15 -2.63 -28.45 -12.83
CA GLU A 15 -3.30 -29.58 -13.51
C GLU A 15 -2.85 -30.93 -12.96
N ASN A 16 -1.57 -31.03 -12.58
CA ASN A 16 -0.99 -32.24 -11.99
C ASN A 16 -1.20 -32.35 -10.47
N GLY A 17 -1.95 -31.42 -9.84
CA GLY A 17 -2.18 -31.41 -8.39
C GLY A 17 -0.92 -31.14 -7.57
N SER A 18 0.06 -30.45 -8.16
CA SER A 18 1.35 -30.15 -7.56
C SER A 18 1.57 -28.64 -7.46
N SER A 19 2.48 -28.21 -6.59
CA SER A 19 2.96 -26.83 -6.59
C SER A 19 4.42 -26.76 -6.14
N ASN A 20 5.23 -26.00 -6.87
CA ASN A 20 6.60 -25.71 -6.49
C ASN A 20 6.79 -24.22 -6.22
N PHE A 21 7.37 -23.87 -5.06
CA PHE A 21 7.62 -22.48 -4.69
C PHE A 21 8.52 -21.75 -5.68
N GLN A 22 9.46 -22.45 -6.29
CA GLN A 22 10.36 -21.88 -7.30
C GLN A 22 9.69 -21.66 -8.65
N THR A 23 8.53 -22.29 -8.87
CA THR A 23 7.71 -22.02 -10.05
C THR A 23 6.77 -20.85 -9.79
N LEU A 24 6.15 -20.81 -8.60
CA LEU A 24 5.24 -19.73 -8.20
C LEU A 24 5.96 -18.39 -8.00
N VAL A 25 7.17 -18.40 -7.41
CA VAL A 25 8.01 -17.20 -7.27
C VAL A 25 9.43 -17.59 -7.68
N PRO A 26 9.79 -17.39 -8.97
CA PRO A 26 11.09 -17.76 -9.49
C PRO A 26 12.24 -17.10 -8.73
N SER A 27 13.33 -17.83 -8.51
CA SER A 27 14.58 -17.26 -7.99
C SER A 27 15.53 -16.82 -9.10
N ASP A 28 15.10 -16.83 -10.36
CA ASP A 28 15.90 -16.46 -11.53
C ASP A 28 15.92 -14.91 -11.68
N PRO A 29 17.07 -14.25 -11.48
CA PRO A 29 17.18 -12.80 -11.64
C PRO A 29 16.78 -12.32 -13.03
N GLU A 30 17.07 -13.11 -14.06
CA GLU A 30 16.73 -12.76 -15.44
C GLU A 30 15.22 -12.81 -15.66
N PHE A 31 14.48 -13.66 -14.95
CA PHE A 31 13.02 -13.59 -14.98
C PHE A 31 12.54 -12.24 -14.47
N TRP A 32 12.98 -11.81 -13.29
CA TRP A 32 12.51 -10.55 -12.69
C TRP A 32 12.87 -9.34 -13.54
N ARG A 33 14.09 -9.28 -14.06
CA ARG A 33 14.56 -8.20 -14.94
C ARG A 33 13.77 -8.10 -16.26
N LEU A 34 13.29 -9.23 -16.79
CA LEU A 34 12.50 -9.28 -18.02
C LEU A 34 11.00 -9.07 -17.76
N ALA A 35 10.53 -9.50 -16.59
CA ALA A 35 9.13 -9.46 -16.20
C ALA A 35 8.72 -8.10 -15.63
N TYR A 36 9.63 -7.43 -14.93
CA TYR A 36 9.32 -6.21 -14.20
C TYR A 36 10.45 -5.18 -14.29
N LEU A 37 10.10 -3.95 -13.97
CA LEU A 37 11.04 -2.84 -13.81
C LEU A 37 11.73 -3.00 -12.45
N THR A 38 12.76 -3.84 -12.39
CA THR A 38 13.47 -4.15 -11.14
C THR A 38 14.61 -3.20 -10.83
N THR A 39 15.11 -2.42 -11.79
CA THR A 39 16.21 -1.49 -11.55
C THR A 39 15.82 -0.09 -12.01
N THR A 40 15.84 0.86 -11.08
CA THR A 40 15.66 2.28 -11.37
C THR A 40 16.48 3.11 -10.40
N ASP A 41 16.97 4.26 -10.88
CA ASP A 41 17.60 5.29 -10.05
C ASP A 41 16.62 6.41 -9.69
N ALA A 42 15.35 6.30 -10.06
CA ALA A 42 14.34 7.29 -9.76
C ALA A 42 14.15 7.43 -8.23
N PRO A 43 14.40 8.62 -7.65
CA PRO A 43 14.36 8.81 -6.20
C PRO A 43 12.94 8.87 -5.64
N VAL A 44 11.95 9.17 -6.47
CA VAL A 44 10.55 9.33 -6.06
C VAL A 44 9.59 8.65 -7.04
N LEU A 45 8.42 8.25 -6.53
CA LEU A 45 7.41 7.50 -7.29
C LEU A 45 6.99 8.20 -8.59
N ALA A 46 6.75 9.52 -8.57
CA ALA A 46 6.30 10.27 -9.74
C ALA A 46 7.31 10.20 -10.89
N GLU A 47 8.60 10.31 -10.57
CA GLU A 47 9.68 10.21 -11.54
C GLU A 47 9.82 8.79 -12.08
N PHE A 48 9.68 7.77 -11.23
CA PHE A 48 9.68 6.37 -11.63
C PHE A 48 8.56 6.06 -12.63
N ILE A 49 7.35 6.57 -12.40
CA ILE A 49 6.21 6.37 -13.30
C ILE A 49 6.51 6.97 -14.68
N GLU A 50 7.00 8.20 -14.73
CA GLU A 50 7.27 8.90 -16.00
C GLU A 50 8.46 8.32 -16.76
N ARG A 51 9.53 7.93 -16.06
CA ARG A 51 10.78 7.46 -16.68
C ARG A 51 10.77 5.98 -17.02
N GLU A 52 10.08 5.15 -16.25
CA GLU A 52 10.15 3.69 -16.38
C GLU A 52 8.80 3.10 -16.83
N VAL A 53 7.73 3.38 -16.09
CA VAL A 53 6.44 2.69 -16.32
C VAL A 53 5.75 3.17 -17.59
N LYS A 54 5.74 4.48 -17.83
CA LYS A 54 5.11 5.04 -19.03
C LYS A 54 5.79 4.57 -20.33
N PRO A 55 7.13 4.62 -20.46
CA PRO A 55 7.79 4.03 -21.62
C PRO A 55 7.52 2.54 -21.78
N LEU A 56 7.46 1.76 -20.69
CA LEU A 56 7.11 0.35 -20.73
C LEU A 56 5.70 0.13 -21.32
N ILE A 57 4.71 0.88 -20.83
CA ILE A 57 3.32 0.76 -21.31
C ILE A 57 3.23 1.15 -22.78
N VAL A 58 3.76 2.31 -23.16
CA VAL A 58 3.76 2.78 -24.55
C VAL A 58 4.44 1.78 -25.49
N ALA A 59 5.61 1.27 -25.11
CA ALA A 59 6.36 0.32 -25.93
C ALA A 59 5.62 -1.03 -26.04
N GLY A 60 5.06 -1.54 -24.94
CA GLY A 60 4.29 -2.78 -24.91
C GLY A 60 3.01 -2.67 -25.75
N THR A 61 2.26 -1.58 -25.59
CA THR A 61 1.08 -1.28 -26.42
C THR A 61 1.44 -1.19 -27.90
N LYS A 62 2.55 -0.52 -28.26
CA LYS A 62 2.99 -0.43 -29.65
C LYS A 62 3.40 -1.80 -30.23
N ALA A 63 4.04 -2.65 -29.44
CA ALA A 63 4.56 -3.94 -29.90
C ALA A 63 3.47 -5.03 -29.98
N TYR A 64 2.51 -5.03 -29.05
CA TYR A 64 1.57 -6.14 -28.86
C TYR A 64 0.09 -5.72 -28.88
N GLY A 65 -0.20 -4.42 -28.96
CA GLY A 65 -1.57 -3.89 -28.97
C GLY A 65 -2.33 -4.20 -27.68
N VAL A 66 -3.63 -4.48 -27.82
CA VAL A 66 -4.53 -4.84 -26.71
C VAL A 66 -4.04 -6.05 -25.90
N LYS A 67 -3.22 -6.93 -26.48
CA LYS A 67 -2.73 -8.15 -25.81
C LYS A 67 -1.75 -7.88 -24.67
N PHE A 68 -1.17 -6.68 -24.56
CA PHE A 68 -0.27 -6.29 -23.48
C PHE A 68 -1.00 -5.68 -22.27
N TYR A 69 -2.26 -5.29 -22.44
CA TYR A 69 -3.00 -4.60 -21.38
C TYR A 69 -3.26 -5.45 -20.15
N PRO A 70 -3.48 -6.78 -20.23
CA PRO A 70 -3.47 -7.62 -19.04
C PRO A 70 -2.21 -7.43 -18.19
N GLU A 71 -1.03 -7.42 -18.79
CA GLU A 71 0.24 -7.19 -18.08
C GLU A 71 0.31 -5.77 -17.50
N ALA A 72 -0.07 -4.76 -18.27
CA ALA A 72 -0.07 -3.37 -17.82
C ALA A 72 -1.02 -3.14 -16.63
N LEU A 73 -2.20 -3.75 -16.65
CA LEU A 73 -3.22 -3.62 -15.63
C LEU A 73 -2.79 -4.20 -14.27
N ARG A 74 -1.94 -5.24 -14.25
CA ARG A 74 -1.38 -5.78 -12.99
C ARG A 74 -0.49 -4.78 -12.25
N LEU A 75 0.05 -3.78 -12.97
CA LEU A 75 0.88 -2.72 -12.37
C LEU A 75 0.04 -1.68 -11.61
N CYS A 76 -1.30 -1.73 -11.70
CA CYS A 76 -2.22 -0.71 -11.16
C CYS A 76 -2.43 -0.77 -9.64
N ILE A 77 -1.39 -1.04 -8.86
CA ILE A 77 -1.40 -0.84 -7.40
C ILE A 77 -1.41 0.65 -7.01
N HIS A 78 -1.17 1.55 -7.97
CA HIS A 78 -1.30 3.01 -7.81
C HIS A 78 -2.06 3.62 -9.00
N SER A 79 -2.93 4.59 -8.72
CA SER A 79 -3.87 5.16 -9.72
C SER A 79 -3.19 5.85 -10.90
N SER A 80 -1.99 6.41 -10.69
CA SER A 80 -1.20 7.02 -11.78
C SER A 80 -0.83 6.02 -12.88
N MET A 81 -0.67 4.72 -12.57
CA MET A 81 -0.39 3.69 -13.58
C MET A 81 -1.61 3.53 -14.49
N ALA A 82 -2.81 3.49 -13.90
CA ALA A 82 -4.05 3.43 -14.64
C ALA A 82 -4.27 4.69 -15.50
N THR A 83 -3.87 5.88 -15.03
CA THR A 83 -3.88 7.11 -15.84
C THR A 83 -3.02 7.00 -17.10
N VAL A 84 -1.82 6.40 -17.00
CA VAL A 84 -0.97 6.15 -18.18
C VAL A 84 -1.71 5.28 -19.20
N ILE A 85 -2.30 4.17 -18.74
CA ILE A 85 -3.09 3.25 -19.57
C ILE A 85 -4.28 3.97 -20.22
N GLY A 86 -5.01 4.79 -19.46
CA GLY A 86 -6.17 5.53 -19.94
C GLY A 86 -5.85 6.53 -21.06
N ASN A 87 -4.64 7.09 -21.06
CA ASN A 87 -4.16 8.05 -22.06
C ASN A 87 -3.72 7.41 -23.38
N GLU A 88 -3.61 6.08 -23.44
CA GLU A 88 -3.24 5.39 -24.67
C GLU A 88 -4.37 5.39 -25.70
N SER A 89 -4.00 5.39 -26.99
CA SER A 89 -4.95 5.44 -28.10
C SER A 89 -5.45 4.04 -28.46
N LEU A 90 -6.40 3.51 -27.69
CA LEU A 90 -7.09 2.25 -27.98
C LEU A 90 -8.44 2.48 -28.67
N SER A 91 -8.85 1.50 -29.48
CA SER A 91 -10.17 1.50 -30.10
C SER A 91 -11.26 1.01 -29.14
N ALA A 92 -12.52 1.31 -29.45
CA ALA A 92 -13.66 0.81 -28.67
C ALA A 92 -13.74 -0.73 -28.62
N ASP A 93 -13.31 -1.41 -29.69
CA ASP A 93 -13.24 -2.87 -29.77
C ASP A 93 -12.14 -3.43 -28.85
N ASP A 94 -11.00 -2.75 -28.75
CA ASP A 94 -9.94 -3.13 -27.82
C ASP A 94 -10.40 -3.02 -26.36
N PHE A 95 -11.16 -1.98 -26.02
CA PHE A 95 -11.74 -1.85 -24.68
C PHE A 95 -12.77 -2.92 -24.36
N ALA A 96 -13.61 -3.30 -25.34
CA ALA A 96 -14.56 -4.39 -25.15
C ALA A 96 -13.84 -5.71 -24.85
N LYS A 97 -12.78 -6.04 -25.60
CA LYS A 97 -11.95 -7.23 -25.34
C LYS A 97 -11.24 -7.17 -23.99
N LEU A 98 -10.75 -5.99 -23.60
CA LEU A 98 -10.10 -5.82 -22.32
C LEU A 98 -11.09 -6.00 -21.16
N ALA A 99 -12.30 -5.46 -21.30
CA ALA A 99 -13.36 -5.67 -20.33
C ALA A 99 -13.75 -7.15 -20.23
N ASP A 100 -13.83 -7.88 -21.37
CA ASP A 100 -14.09 -9.33 -21.37
C ASP A 100 -13.02 -10.09 -20.60
N HIS A 101 -11.74 -9.75 -20.80
CA HIS A 101 -10.64 -10.35 -20.08
C HIS A 101 -10.71 -10.09 -18.57
N VAL A 102 -10.95 -8.83 -18.18
CA VAL A 102 -11.00 -8.40 -16.78
C VAL A 102 -12.15 -9.07 -16.04
N GLU A 103 -13.33 -9.17 -16.65
CA GLU A 103 -14.49 -9.82 -16.05
C GLU A 103 -14.34 -11.33 -15.91
N GLN A 104 -13.64 -11.99 -16.85
CA GLN A 104 -13.47 -13.45 -16.83
C GLN A 104 -12.35 -13.91 -15.90
N SER A 105 -11.22 -13.21 -15.88
CA SER A 105 -10.01 -13.69 -15.20
C SER A 105 -9.14 -12.58 -14.59
N GLY A 106 -9.58 -11.32 -14.59
CA GLY A 106 -8.78 -10.21 -14.08
C GLY A 106 -8.55 -10.29 -12.58
N SER A 107 -7.33 -10.00 -12.14
CA SER A 107 -6.99 -9.82 -10.72
C SER A 107 -7.70 -8.62 -10.12
N MET A 108 -7.66 -8.51 -8.79
CA MET A 108 -8.20 -7.34 -8.07
C MET A 108 -7.52 -6.04 -8.53
N LEU A 109 -6.22 -6.07 -8.82
CA LEU A 109 -5.50 -4.92 -9.37
C LEU A 109 -5.89 -4.61 -10.80
N SER A 110 -6.07 -5.64 -11.63
CA SER A 110 -6.48 -5.45 -13.03
C SER A 110 -7.88 -4.88 -13.13
N MET A 111 -8.83 -5.35 -12.30
CA MET A 111 -10.18 -4.80 -12.19
C MET A 111 -10.19 -3.33 -11.76
N LEU A 112 -9.45 -3.00 -10.70
CA LEU A 112 -9.35 -1.63 -10.20
C LEU A 112 -8.70 -0.70 -11.23
N GLY A 113 -7.57 -1.13 -11.79
CA GLY A 113 -6.83 -0.39 -12.80
C GLY A 113 -7.65 -0.17 -14.06
N PHE A 114 -8.48 -1.13 -14.47
CA PHE A 114 -9.36 -0.99 -15.62
C PHE A 114 -10.42 0.09 -15.40
N VAL A 115 -11.07 0.10 -14.23
CA VAL A 115 -12.04 1.16 -13.88
C VAL A 115 -11.38 2.53 -13.87
N GLU A 116 -10.25 2.68 -13.19
CA GLU A 116 -9.54 3.97 -13.13
C GLU A 116 -9.04 4.43 -14.51
N ALA A 117 -8.51 3.52 -15.32
CA ALA A 117 -8.01 3.84 -16.66
C ALA A 117 -9.15 4.29 -17.58
N MET A 118 -10.31 3.65 -17.50
CA MET A 118 -11.46 4.04 -18.31
C MET A 118 -12.04 5.36 -17.83
N LEU A 119 -12.20 5.56 -16.52
CA LEU A 119 -12.68 6.83 -15.95
C LEU A 119 -11.74 8.02 -16.21
N ALA A 120 -10.46 7.78 -16.51
CA ALA A 120 -9.54 8.84 -16.95
C ALA A 120 -9.92 9.42 -18.33
N ARG A 121 -10.70 8.70 -19.12
CA ARG A 121 -11.09 9.06 -20.49
C ARG A 121 -12.45 9.75 -20.56
N ASP A 122 -12.63 10.58 -21.58
CA ASP A 122 -13.89 11.29 -21.82
C ASP A 122 -14.79 10.59 -22.87
N ASP A 123 -14.27 9.59 -23.59
CA ASP A 123 -14.93 8.91 -24.71
C ASP A 123 -15.52 7.53 -24.34
N VAL A 124 -15.68 7.23 -23.05
CA VAL A 124 -16.20 5.94 -22.57
C VAL A 124 -17.69 5.79 -22.91
N SER A 125 -18.01 4.81 -23.76
CA SER A 125 -19.40 4.51 -24.13
C SER A 125 -20.27 4.09 -22.93
N ILE A 126 -21.58 4.35 -23.00
CA ILE A 126 -22.54 3.93 -21.96
C ILE A 126 -22.50 2.41 -21.71
N ALA A 127 -22.36 1.61 -22.77
CA ALA A 127 -22.25 0.16 -22.65
C ALA A 127 -21.03 -0.26 -21.82
N LEU A 128 -19.89 0.42 -22.00
CA LEU A 128 -18.71 0.16 -21.19
C LEU A 128 -18.89 0.68 -19.75
N GLN A 129 -19.56 1.81 -19.56
CA GLN A 129 -19.87 2.33 -18.22
C GLN A 129 -20.74 1.35 -17.41
N GLU A 130 -21.70 0.65 -18.02
CA GLU A 130 -22.46 -0.41 -17.33
C GLU A 130 -21.55 -1.54 -16.82
N ARG A 131 -20.59 -1.96 -17.63
CA ARG A 131 -19.61 -3.01 -17.25
C ARG A 131 -18.72 -2.56 -16.10
N LEU A 132 -18.20 -1.34 -16.20
CA LEU A 132 -17.42 -0.71 -15.13
C LEU A 132 -18.23 -0.60 -13.83
N ALA A 133 -19.54 -0.32 -13.93
CA ALA A 133 -20.43 -0.29 -12.78
C ALA A 133 -20.60 -1.69 -12.16
N GLY A 134 -20.64 -2.74 -12.98
CA GLY A 134 -20.57 -4.13 -12.50
C GLY A 134 -19.31 -4.42 -11.68
N ILE A 135 -18.15 -3.92 -12.11
CA ILE A 135 -16.88 -4.08 -11.38
C ILE A 135 -16.89 -3.31 -10.05
N ILE A 136 -17.43 -2.09 -10.03
CA ILE A 136 -17.57 -1.31 -8.78
C ILE A 136 -18.52 -2.02 -7.81
N ASP A 137 -19.65 -2.52 -8.30
CA ASP A 137 -20.58 -3.32 -7.51
C ASP A 137 -19.92 -4.58 -6.95
N PHE A 138 -19.05 -5.23 -7.72
CA PHE A 138 -18.24 -6.34 -7.24
C PHE A 138 -17.37 -5.92 -6.04
N PHE A 139 -16.60 -4.83 -6.11
CA PHE A 139 -15.78 -4.38 -4.97
C PHE A 139 -16.59 -4.01 -3.73
N LEU A 140 -17.78 -3.44 -3.90
CA LEU A 140 -18.68 -3.12 -2.80
C LEU A 140 -19.15 -4.37 -2.06
N ASN A 141 -19.49 -5.43 -2.81
CA ASN A 141 -20.06 -6.66 -2.28
C ASN A 141 -19.03 -7.74 -1.91
N GLU A 142 -17.80 -7.64 -2.43
CA GLU A 142 -16.75 -8.64 -2.20
C GLU A 142 -16.34 -8.69 -0.71
N PRO A 143 -16.48 -9.83 -0.01
CA PRO A 143 -16.11 -9.94 1.39
C PRO A 143 -14.60 -9.81 1.59
N GLU A 144 -14.19 -9.38 2.78
CA GLU A 144 -12.75 -9.28 3.12
C GLU A 144 -12.08 -10.65 3.08
N GLU A 145 -12.80 -11.71 3.45
CA GLU A 145 -12.36 -13.10 3.46
C GLU A 145 -12.25 -13.73 2.06
N GLY A 146 -12.75 -13.06 1.02
CA GLY A 146 -12.71 -13.53 -0.36
C GLY A 146 -11.41 -13.15 -1.07
N ARG A 147 -11.54 -12.52 -2.23
CA ARG A 147 -10.41 -12.13 -3.10
C ARG A 147 -9.45 -11.14 -2.48
N PHE A 148 -9.90 -10.31 -1.54
CA PHE A 148 -9.00 -9.46 -0.75
C PHE A 148 -8.05 -10.29 0.14
N LYS A 149 -8.56 -11.38 0.76
CA LYS A 149 -7.73 -12.32 1.52
C LYS A 149 -6.77 -13.08 0.63
N LEU A 150 -7.21 -13.51 -0.54
CA LEU A 150 -6.34 -14.14 -1.52
C LEU A 150 -5.19 -13.20 -1.93
N LEU A 151 -5.50 -11.97 -2.35
CA LEU A 151 -4.48 -10.99 -2.74
C LEU A 151 -3.50 -10.68 -1.60
N SER A 152 -4.00 -10.47 -0.38
CA SER A 152 -3.18 -10.23 0.81
C SER A 152 -2.20 -11.39 1.08
N ASN A 153 -2.70 -12.63 1.05
CA ASN A 153 -1.88 -13.82 1.25
C ASN A 153 -0.82 -13.98 0.15
N LEU A 154 -1.21 -13.78 -1.12
CA LEU A 154 -0.28 -13.84 -2.24
C LEU A 154 0.79 -12.76 -2.14
N PHE A 155 0.43 -11.54 -1.73
CA PHE A 155 1.40 -10.47 -1.47
C PHE A 155 2.43 -10.89 -0.41
N PHE A 156 1.99 -11.37 0.77
CA PHE A 156 2.92 -11.79 1.82
C PHE A 156 3.78 -12.99 1.41
N PHE A 157 3.20 -13.92 0.62
CA PHE A 157 3.95 -15.02 0.05
C PHE A 157 5.04 -14.52 -0.91
N VAL A 158 4.69 -13.68 -1.88
CA VAL A 158 5.65 -13.12 -2.86
C VAL A 158 6.71 -12.29 -2.15
N SER A 159 6.32 -11.34 -1.30
CA SER A 159 7.26 -10.48 -0.57
C SER A 159 8.21 -11.30 0.31
N GLY A 160 7.70 -12.29 1.05
CA GLY A 160 8.54 -13.15 1.88
C GLY A 160 9.48 -14.06 1.07
N ARG A 161 9.19 -14.33 -0.19
CA ARG A 161 10.09 -15.04 -1.12
C ARG A 161 11.12 -14.09 -1.72
N LEU A 162 10.71 -12.90 -2.15
CA LEU A 162 11.58 -11.87 -2.72
C LEU A 162 12.53 -11.25 -1.70
N SER A 163 12.18 -11.24 -0.41
CA SER A 163 13.08 -10.83 0.68
C SER A 163 14.41 -11.58 0.75
N LEU A 164 14.53 -12.72 0.08
CA LEU A 164 15.76 -13.51 -0.01
C LEU A 164 16.57 -13.23 -1.28
N SER A 165 16.02 -12.44 -2.20
CA SER A 165 16.67 -12.15 -3.48
C SER A 165 17.46 -10.85 -3.39
N SER A 166 18.70 -10.88 -3.89
CA SER A 166 19.53 -9.71 -4.12
C SER A 166 19.11 -8.92 -5.37
N ASP A 167 18.13 -9.40 -6.15
CA ASP A 167 17.73 -8.80 -7.43
C ASP A 167 17.12 -7.40 -7.27
N PHE A 168 16.76 -7.05 -6.04
CA PHE A 168 16.18 -5.75 -5.68
C PHE A 168 17.13 -4.90 -4.84
N ASP A 169 18.39 -5.32 -4.68
CA ASP A 169 19.39 -4.54 -3.97
C ASP A 169 19.59 -3.17 -4.65
N GLY A 170 19.45 -2.10 -3.86
CA GLY A 170 19.54 -0.72 -4.35
C GLY A 170 18.28 -0.19 -5.05
N SER A 171 17.24 -1.01 -5.22
CA SER A 171 15.96 -0.55 -5.75
C SER A 171 15.22 0.31 -4.73
N PRO A 172 14.47 1.34 -5.17
CA PRO A 172 13.58 2.05 -4.28
C PRO A 172 12.49 1.11 -3.75
N VAL A 173 12.06 1.33 -2.51
CA VAL A 173 11.06 0.51 -1.82
C VAL A 173 9.77 0.39 -2.63
N PHE A 174 9.24 1.52 -3.15
CA PHE A 174 8.07 1.51 -4.03
C PHE A 174 8.26 0.64 -5.29
N GLY A 175 9.47 0.57 -5.84
CA GLY A 175 9.77 -0.25 -7.01
C GLY A 175 9.64 -1.74 -6.69
N ARG A 176 10.25 -2.17 -5.58
CA ARG A 176 10.10 -3.55 -5.09
C ARG A 176 8.65 -3.89 -4.78
N ARG A 177 7.93 -3.03 -4.07
CA ARG A 177 6.50 -3.25 -3.74
C ARG A 177 5.61 -3.33 -4.96
N LEU A 178 5.89 -2.54 -6.01
CA LEU A 178 5.19 -2.67 -7.28
C LEU A 178 5.35 -4.09 -7.83
N VAL A 179 6.56 -4.63 -7.84
CA VAL A 179 6.81 -6.00 -8.32
C VAL A 179 6.12 -7.05 -7.45
N GLU A 180 6.18 -6.91 -6.12
CA GLU A 180 5.51 -7.80 -5.18
C GLU A 180 4.00 -7.88 -5.43
N PHE A 181 3.33 -6.72 -5.52
CA PHE A 181 1.89 -6.67 -5.77
C PHE A 181 1.51 -7.09 -7.19
N SER A 182 2.30 -6.70 -8.19
CA SER A 182 2.03 -7.08 -9.59
C SER A 182 2.18 -8.58 -9.80
N HIS A 183 3.15 -9.21 -9.14
CA HIS A 183 3.34 -10.65 -9.21
C HIS A 183 2.30 -11.41 -8.38
N ALA A 184 1.88 -10.87 -7.23
CA ALA A 184 0.73 -11.42 -6.49
C ALA A 184 -0.55 -11.39 -7.35
N SER A 185 -0.78 -10.29 -8.07
CA SER A 185 -1.87 -10.14 -9.04
C SER A 185 -1.76 -11.13 -10.21
N PHE A 186 -0.55 -11.34 -10.76
CA PHE A 186 -0.32 -12.38 -11.78
C PHE A 186 -0.69 -13.79 -11.29
N LEU A 187 -0.29 -14.16 -10.07
CA LEU A 187 -0.65 -15.44 -9.47
C LEU A 187 -2.17 -15.55 -9.25
N GLU A 188 -2.82 -14.48 -8.80
CA GLU A 188 -4.26 -14.43 -8.64
C GLU A 188 -4.99 -14.75 -9.96
N GLU A 189 -4.57 -14.16 -11.08
CA GLU A 189 -5.18 -14.38 -12.39
C GLU A 189 -5.05 -15.84 -12.86
N ILE A 190 -3.89 -16.46 -12.63
CA ILE A 190 -3.71 -17.88 -12.96
C ILE A 190 -4.65 -18.76 -12.13
N LEU A 191 -4.75 -18.50 -10.82
CA LEU A 191 -5.61 -19.29 -9.94
C LEU A 191 -7.09 -19.16 -10.31
N LEU A 192 -7.52 -17.95 -10.72
CA LEU A 192 -8.87 -17.70 -11.22
C LEU A 192 -9.11 -18.38 -12.57
N SER A 193 -8.16 -18.34 -13.51
CA SER A 193 -8.31 -18.98 -14.82
C SER A 193 -8.44 -20.49 -14.69
N GLU A 194 -7.72 -21.10 -13.75
CA GLU A 194 -7.77 -22.53 -13.46
C GLU A 194 -8.92 -22.91 -12.51
N ARG A 195 -9.75 -21.95 -12.08
CA ARG A 195 -10.89 -22.14 -11.16
C ARG A 195 -10.49 -22.82 -9.85
N VAL A 196 -9.31 -22.50 -9.33
CA VAL A 196 -8.78 -23.04 -8.08
C VAL A 196 -9.22 -22.14 -6.93
N ASP A 197 -9.98 -22.69 -5.97
CA ASP A 197 -10.15 -22.02 -4.68
C ASP A 197 -8.87 -22.19 -3.84
N ALA A 198 -7.98 -21.21 -4.00
CA ALA A 198 -6.65 -21.23 -3.42
C ALA A 198 -6.52 -20.38 -2.16
N THR A 199 -7.61 -19.86 -1.59
CA THR A 199 -7.51 -18.91 -0.47
C THR A 199 -6.80 -19.54 0.74
N THR A 200 -7.17 -20.78 1.08
CA THR A 200 -6.54 -21.56 2.15
C THR A 200 -5.10 -21.94 1.81
N ALA A 201 -4.85 -22.40 0.58
CA ALA A 201 -3.51 -22.75 0.14
C ALA A 201 -2.56 -21.53 0.16
N ALA A 202 -3.00 -20.38 -0.35
CA ALA A 202 -2.25 -19.13 -0.32
C ALA A 202 -1.95 -18.68 1.11
N PHE A 203 -2.89 -18.87 2.04
CA PHE A 203 -2.64 -18.63 3.47
C PHE A 203 -1.51 -19.53 3.99
N GLU A 204 -1.57 -20.83 3.74
CA GLU A 204 -0.53 -21.78 4.17
C GLU A 204 0.84 -21.46 3.56
N LEU A 205 0.87 -21.03 2.29
CA LEU A 205 2.08 -20.55 1.62
C LEU A 205 2.64 -19.30 2.29
N ALA A 206 1.78 -18.32 2.57
CA ALA A 206 2.14 -17.07 3.22
C ALA A 206 2.73 -17.34 4.61
N GLN A 207 2.12 -18.21 5.43
CA GLN A 207 2.60 -18.50 6.79
C GLN A 207 4.06 -18.99 6.85
N ARG A 208 4.57 -19.62 5.78
CA ARG A 208 5.96 -20.10 5.73
C ARG A 208 6.99 -18.98 5.56
N VAL A 209 6.57 -17.82 5.04
CA VAL A 209 7.48 -16.73 4.65
C VAL A 209 7.06 -15.35 5.15
N ALA A 210 5.84 -15.20 5.69
CA ALA A 210 5.25 -13.92 6.10
C ALA A 210 6.13 -13.19 7.11
N ARG A 211 6.76 -13.90 8.06
CA ARG A 211 7.69 -13.27 9.02
C ARG A 211 8.79 -12.48 8.33
N ARG A 212 9.30 -12.95 7.19
CA ARG A 212 10.33 -12.25 6.41
C ARG A 212 9.77 -11.00 5.74
N ALA A 213 8.59 -11.12 5.13
CA ALA A 213 7.87 -9.98 4.56
C ALA A 213 7.62 -8.88 5.62
N PHE A 214 7.21 -9.28 6.83
CA PHE A 214 7.03 -8.35 7.96
C PHE A 214 8.33 -7.66 8.37
N VAL A 215 9.44 -8.41 8.56
CA VAL A 215 10.74 -7.79 8.89
C VAL A 215 11.14 -6.77 7.84
N VAL A 216 11.13 -7.17 6.57
CA VAL A 216 11.55 -6.30 5.46
C VAL A 216 10.62 -5.09 5.35
N GLY A 217 9.31 -5.29 5.47
CA GLY A 217 8.33 -4.21 5.45
C GLY A 217 8.55 -3.16 6.55
N HIS A 218 8.97 -3.56 7.76
CA HIS A 218 9.34 -2.59 8.80
C HIS A 218 10.71 -1.96 8.57
N LEU A 219 11.67 -2.68 7.99
CA LEU A 219 12.95 -2.09 7.60
C LEU A 219 12.76 -1.00 6.52
N ASP A 220 11.75 -1.13 5.67
CA ASP A 220 11.41 -0.10 4.69
C ASP A 220 11.05 1.23 5.34
N ALA A 221 10.62 1.26 6.60
CA ALA A 221 10.26 2.49 7.32
C ALA A 221 11.40 3.53 7.31
N HIS A 222 12.66 3.08 7.19
CA HIS A 222 13.81 3.97 7.06
C HIS A 222 13.70 4.88 5.82
N SER A 223 13.10 4.41 4.73
CA SER A 223 12.86 5.21 3.52
C SER A 223 11.39 5.59 3.33
N GLU A 224 10.46 4.76 3.78
CA GLU A 224 9.02 4.85 3.52
C GLU A 224 8.18 4.64 4.79
N ALA A 225 8.36 5.52 5.78
CA ALA A 225 7.74 5.40 7.12
C ALA A 225 6.21 5.47 7.14
N ARG A 226 5.55 5.91 6.06
CA ARG A 226 4.09 6.06 6.09
C ARG A 226 3.36 4.75 5.77
N TRP A 227 3.98 3.79 5.08
CA TRP A 227 3.34 2.52 4.74
C TRP A 227 4.01 1.38 5.48
N MET A 228 3.20 0.55 6.14
CA MET A 228 3.65 -0.56 6.97
C MET A 228 3.05 -1.88 6.46
N PRO A 229 3.71 -3.04 6.69
CA PRO A 229 3.20 -4.34 6.23
C PRO A 229 1.79 -4.67 6.75
N GLU A 230 1.38 -4.14 7.91
CA GLU A 230 0.03 -4.26 8.47
C GLU A 230 -1.05 -3.63 7.58
N PHE A 231 -0.67 -2.77 6.63
CA PHE A 231 -1.60 -2.17 5.68
C PHE A 231 -1.89 -3.07 4.47
N ALA A 232 -1.22 -4.23 4.35
CA ALA A 232 -1.54 -5.23 3.35
C ALA A 232 -2.62 -6.22 3.80
N THR A 233 -3.36 -5.92 4.88
CA THR A 233 -4.49 -6.74 5.34
C THR A 233 -5.68 -6.66 4.37
N PRO A 234 -6.55 -7.69 4.33
CA PRO A 234 -7.71 -7.68 3.44
C PRO A 234 -8.64 -6.49 3.68
N HIS A 235 -8.87 -6.16 4.95
CA HIS A 235 -9.63 -4.99 5.38
C HIS A 235 -9.05 -3.68 4.80
N GLN A 236 -7.75 -3.46 4.98
CA GLN A 236 -7.10 -2.24 4.52
C GLN A 236 -7.03 -2.16 3.00
N LEU A 237 -6.76 -3.27 2.31
CA LEU A 237 -6.79 -3.31 0.84
C LEU A 237 -8.18 -2.96 0.31
N LYS A 238 -9.25 -3.48 0.92
CA LYS A 238 -10.62 -3.09 0.56
C LYS A 238 -10.87 -1.59 0.78
N ALA A 239 -10.46 -1.05 1.92
CA ALA A 239 -10.60 0.37 2.22
C ALA A 239 -9.84 1.27 1.22
N GLU A 240 -8.62 0.90 0.84
CA GLU A 240 -7.81 1.58 -0.18
C GLU A 240 -8.50 1.53 -1.55
N PHE A 241 -9.04 0.37 -1.96
CA PHE A 241 -9.66 0.19 -3.27
C PHE A 241 -10.94 1.02 -3.40
N ILE A 242 -11.79 1.00 -2.37
CA ILE A 242 -13.00 1.83 -2.31
C ILE A 242 -12.63 3.32 -2.34
N SER A 243 -11.58 3.73 -1.62
CA SER A 243 -11.09 5.11 -1.66
C SER A 243 -10.62 5.53 -3.05
N ARG A 244 -9.87 4.67 -3.73
CA ARG A 244 -9.40 4.89 -5.10
C ARG A 244 -10.55 5.01 -6.10
N LEU A 245 -11.54 4.12 -6.03
CA LEU A 245 -12.75 4.21 -6.85
C LEU A 245 -13.54 5.50 -6.58
N SER A 246 -13.69 5.87 -5.30
CA SER A 246 -14.35 7.11 -4.90
C SER A 246 -13.65 8.34 -5.50
N ASN A 247 -12.32 8.38 -5.46
CA ASN A 247 -11.54 9.47 -6.04
C ASN A 247 -11.68 9.53 -7.56
N ALA A 248 -11.59 8.39 -8.25
CA ALA A 248 -11.74 8.31 -9.70
C ALA A 248 -13.11 8.84 -10.15
N ILE A 249 -14.19 8.40 -9.51
CA ILE A 249 -15.56 8.83 -9.84
C ILE A 249 -15.78 10.31 -9.49
N THR A 250 -15.36 10.74 -8.30
CA THR A 250 -15.57 12.12 -7.83
C THR A 250 -14.85 13.13 -8.74
N SER A 251 -13.68 12.78 -9.28
CA SER A 251 -12.93 13.62 -10.23
C SER A 251 -13.67 13.89 -11.55
N LYS A 252 -14.69 13.07 -11.87
CA LYS A 252 -15.50 13.13 -13.10
C LYS A 252 -17.00 13.29 -12.80
N LYS A 253 -17.36 13.75 -11.60
CA LYS A 253 -18.76 13.82 -11.12
C LYS A 253 -19.70 14.52 -12.12
N ASP A 254 -19.27 15.62 -12.73
CA ASP A 254 -20.12 16.37 -13.66
C ASP A 254 -20.32 15.67 -15.01
N SER A 255 -19.29 14.99 -15.55
CA SER A 255 -19.40 14.27 -16.83
C SER A 255 -20.15 12.94 -16.71
N LEU A 256 -20.32 12.43 -15.49
CA LEU A 256 -21.01 11.16 -15.21
C LEU A 256 -22.49 11.34 -14.81
N LYS A 257 -23.03 12.57 -14.81
CA LYS A 257 -24.45 12.83 -14.54
C LYS A 257 -25.32 12.21 -15.64
N GLY A 258 -26.41 11.53 -15.26
CA GLY A 258 -27.30 10.84 -16.20
C GLY A 258 -26.74 9.56 -16.79
N THR A 259 -25.58 9.08 -16.31
CA THR A 259 -24.99 7.81 -16.74
C THR A 259 -25.16 6.72 -15.67
N PRO A 260 -24.86 5.45 -15.97
CA PRO A 260 -24.93 4.35 -14.99
C PRO A 260 -24.07 4.57 -13.74
N MET A 261 -23.06 5.45 -13.84
CA MET A 261 -22.15 5.79 -12.74
C MET A 261 -22.73 6.77 -11.73
N GLU A 262 -23.80 7.50 -12.08
CA GLU A 262 -24.40 8.54 -11.22
C GLU A 262 -24.71 8.01 -9.81
N ARG A 263 -25.14 6.75 -9.73
CA ARG A 263 -25.49 6.07 -8.46
C ARG A 263 -24.35 5.99 -7.44
N TYR A 264 -23.08 6.16 -7.84
CA TYR A 264 -21.95 6.04 -6.91
C TYR A 264 -21.56 7.36 -6.23
N PHE A 265 -22.12 8.49 -6.68
CA PHE A 265 -21.80 9.83 -6.15
C PHE A 265 -23.03 10.72 -5.90
N LYS A 266 -24.22 10.25 -6.25
CA LYS A 266 -25.49 10.95 -6.05
C LYS A 266 -26.00 10.77 -4.62
N ASP A 267 -26.28 11.89 -3.98
CA ASP A 267 -26.82 11.93 -2.63
C ASP A 267 -28.13 11.12 -2.53
N GLY A 268 -28.26 10.33 -1.47
CA GLY A 268 -29.41 9.46 -1.23
C GLY A 268 -29.37 8.11 -1.96
N SER A 269 -28.31 7.81 -2.70
CA SER A 269 -28.06 6.48 -3.26
C SER A 269 -27.61 5.48 -2.18
N ASP A 270 -28.09 4.24 -2.25
CA ASP A 270 -27.64 3.12 -1.39
C ASP A 270 -26.23 2.59 -1.75
N LYS A 271 -25.73 3.02 -2.92
CA LYS A 271 -24.42 2.66 -3.47
C LYS A 271 -23.40 3.80 -3.40
N LEU A 272 -23.69 4.84 -2.62
CA LEU A 272 -22.81 5.99 -2.50
C LEU A 272 -21.43 5.56 -1.96
N LEU A 273 -20.36 5.83 -2.72
CA LEU A 273 -19.01 5.41 -2.33
C LEU A 273 -18.49 6.16 -1.10
N SER A 274 -18.92 7.41 -0.90
CA SER A 274 -18.53 8.19 0.28
C SER A 274 -19.00 7.54 1.58
N ASP A 275 -20.15 6.85 1.58
CA ASP A 275 -20.69 6.15 2.75
C ASP A 275 -19.87 4.89 3.10
N ARG A 276 -19.00 4.46 2.18
CA ARG A 276 -18.13 3.30 2.36
C ARG A 276 -16.70 3.69 2.77
N LEU A 277 -16.38 4.98 2.77
CA LEU A 277 -15.09 5.47 3.24
C LEU A 277 -15.04 5.37 4.76
N ARG A 278 -14.00 4.72 5.28
CA ARG A 278 -13.80 4.51 6.71
C ARG A 278 -12.53 5.19 7.17
N PHE A 279 -12.66 6.13 8.10
CA PHE A 279 -11.51 6.75 8.71
C PHE A 279 -10.92 5.84 9.82
N PRO A 280 -9.58 5.68 9.93
CA PRO A 280 -8.55 6.27 9.07
C PRO A 280 -8.26 5.46 7.80
N TYR A 281 -8.71 4.20 7.73
CA TYR A 281 -8.28 3.20 6.74
C TYR A 281 -8.35 3.65 5.27
N SER A 282 -9.44 4.28 4.83
CA SER A 282 -9.59 4.79 3.45
C SER A 282 -8.67 5.98 3.11
N PHE A 283 -7.99 6.56 4.11
CA PHE A 283 -7.15 7.74 3.97
C PHE A 283 -5.67 7.46 4.31
N LEU A 284 -5.35 6.21 4.67
CA LEU A 284 -3.97 5.76 4.81
C LEU A 284 -3.26 5.79 3.45
N PRO A 285 -1.92 5.89 3.42
CA PRO A 285 -1.19 5.80 2.17
C PRO A 285 -1.35 4.41 1.53
N GLY A 286 -1.52 4.38 0.21
CA GLY A 286 -1.41 3.16 -0.57
C GLY A 286 0.02 2.60 -0.59
N PRO A 287 0.22 1.36 -1.10
CA PRO A 287 1.49 0.62 -1.00
C PRO A 287 2.74 1.30 -1.54
N LEU A 288 2.57 2.17 -2.55
CA LEU A 288 3.69 2.89 -3.17
C LEU A 288 3.87 4.31 -2.61
N LYS A 289 3.03 4.75 -1.67
CA LYS A 289 2.99 6.13 -1.15
C LYS A 289 3.72 6.28 0.19
N GLY A 290 4.48 5.29 0.62
CA GLY A 290 5.10 5.27 1.95
C GLY A 290 6.17 6.35 2.16
N GLY A 291 6.83 6.78 1.09
CA GLY A 291 7.84 7.86 1.09
C GLY A 291 7.33 9.22 0.64
N VAL A 292 6.06 9.34 0.22
CA VAL A 292 5.48 10.60 -0.25
C VAL A 292 5.11 11.45 0.97
N GLU A 293 5.30 12.77 0.92
CA GLU A 293 4.89 13.65 2.03
C GLU A 293 3.36 13.68 2.19
N GLN A 294 2.89 13.89 3.43
CA GLN A 294 1.46 14.14 3.69
C GLN A 294 1.05 15.49 3.12
N ALA A 295 0.18 15.48 2.11
CA ALA A 295 -0.28 16.71 1.46
C ALA A 295 -1.30 17.49 2.32
N ALA A 296 -2.14 16.79 3.08
CA ALA A 296 -3.21 17.40 3.85
C ALA A 296 -2.73 17.86 5.23
N SER A 297 -3.06 19.10 5.60
CA SER A 297 -2.85 19.63 6.95
C SER A 297 -3.83 19.01 7.95
N LEU A 298 -3.40 18.89 9.20
CA LEU A 298 -4.27 18.49 10.30
C LEU A 298 -5.44 19.49 10.47
N PRO A 299 -6.71 19.04 10.46
CA PRO A 299 -7.86 19.92 10.68
C PRO A 299 -7.84 20.61 12.05
N ASP A 300 -8.38 21.82 12.15
CA ASP A 300 -8.36 22.62 13.39
C ASP A 300 -9.10 21.95 14.54
N ASP A 301 -10.25 21.30 14.29
CA ASP A 301 -11.00 20.58 15.33
C ASP A 301 -10.18 19.41 15.90
N TRP A 302 -9.42 18.71 15.05
CA TRP A 302 -8.52 17.64 15.47
C TRP A 302 -7.34 18.17 16.26
N LYS A 303 -6.76 19.29 15.81
CA LYS A 303 -5.69 19.98 16.52
C LYS A 303 -6.16 20.38 17.92
N ALA A 304 -7.34 21.01 18.03
CA ALA A 304 -7.93 21.42 19.29
C ALA A 304 -8.18 20.23 20.24
N LEU A 305 -8.70 19.11 19.72
CA LEU A 305 -8.90 17.88 20.49
C LEU A 305 -7.57 17.31 21.04
N ILE A 306 -6.56 17.19 20.19
CA ILE A 306 -5.24 16.69 20.60
C ILE A 306 -4.68 17.62 21.69
N GLU A 307 -4.75 18.93 21.48
CA GLU A 307 -4.26 19.89 22.47
C GLU A 307 -5.01 19.81 23.80
N SER A 308 -6.34 19.73 23.79
CA SER A 308 -7.14 19.70 25.01
C SER A 308 -6.89 18.44 25.83
N GLU A 309 -6.72 17.28 25.17
CA GLU A 309 -6.47 16.01 25.85
C GLU A 309 -5.02 15.89 26.33
N LEU A 310 -4.05 16.27 25.50
CA LEU A 310 -2.63 16.15 25.85
C LEU A 310 -2.16 17.20 26.84
N LYS A 311 -2.89 18.31 27.06
CA LYS A 311 -2.59 19.31 28.10
C LYS A 311 -3.13 18.93 29.49
N LYS A 312 -3.95 17.88 29.62
CA LYS A 312 -4.41 17.36 30.92
C LYS A 312 -3.25 16.80 31.75
N ASP A 313 -3.50 16.66 33.05
CA ASP A 313 -2.59 16.04 34.01
C ASP A 313 -3.37 15.03 34.90
N PRO A 314 -3.29 13.71 34.63
CA PRO A 314 -2.49 13.07 33.58
C PRO A 314 -3.05 13.34 32.16
N PRO A 315 -2.22 13.19 31.10
CA PRO A 315 -2.68 13.35 29.72
C PRO A 315 -3.78 12.34 29.36
N GLY A 316 -4.79 12.79 28.62
CA GLY A 316 -5.90 11.95 28.19
C GLY A 316 -5.56 11.02 27.03
N VAL A 317 -6.02 9.76 27.11
CA VAL A 317 -5.83 8.73 26.07
C VAL A 317 -6.40 9.17 24.72
N GLY A 318 -7.52 9.91 24.73
CA GLY A 318 -8.14 10.45 23.52
C GLY A 318 -7.19 11.30 22.69
N GLY A 319 -6.26 12.02 23.33
CA GLY A 319 -5.26 12.83 22.64
C GLY A 319 -4.23 11.99 21.89
N PHE A 320 -3.78 10.89 22.49
CA PHE A 320 -2.87 9.95 21.82
C PHE A 320 -3.57 9.19 20.69
N ASN A 321 -4.83 8.78 20.87
CA ASN A 321 -5.60 8.16 19.80
C ASN A 321 -5.80 9.10 18.61
N ALA A 322 -6.14 10.36 18.87
CA ALA A 322 -6.26 11.39 17.84
C ALA A 322 -4.91 11.67 17.17
N LEU A 323 -3.80 11.67 17.91
CA LEU A 323 -2.45 11.80 17.37
C LEU A 323 -2.08 10.64 16.44
N VAL A 324 -2.32 9.39 16.85
CA VAL A 324 -1.99 8.18 16.07
C VAL A 324 -2.77 8.13 14.77
N ASN A 325 -4.08 8.40 14.84
CA ASN A 325 -4.94 8.39 13.66
C ASN A 325 -4.69 9.61 12.77
N GLY A 326 -4.55 10.78 13.36
CA GLY A 326 -4.28 12.03 12.66
C GLY A 326 -2.92 12.00 11.97
N GLY A 327 -1.88 11.57 12.66
CA GLY A 327 -0.53 11.45 12.12
C GLY A 327 -0.35 10.35 11.06
N ALA A 328 -1.30 9.43 10.92
CA ALA A 328 -1.30 8.48 9.80
C ALA A 328 -1.73 9.13 8.48
N VAL A 329 -2.64 10.11 8.55
CA VAL A 329 -3.31 10.71 7.40
C VAL A 329 -2.78 12.11 7.08
N PHE A 330 -2.61 12.94 8.10
CA PHE A 330 -2.31 14.37 8.01
C PHE A 330 -0.91 14.72 8.45
N LYS A 331 -0.36 15.77 7.84
CA LYS A 331 0.88 16.39 8.28
C LYS A 331 0.68 17.01 9.66
N LEU A 332 1.47 16.55 10.63
CA LEU A 332 1.42 17.06 11.99
C LEU A 332 2.22 18.36 12.14
N PRO A 333 1.63 19.41 12.73
CA PRO A 333 2.37 20.62 13.11
C PRO A 333 3.45 20.33 14.15
N ALA A 334 4.56 21.05 14.10
CA ALA A 334 5.69 20.86 15.03
C ALA A 334 5.27 21.06 16.49
N GLU A 335 4.35 22.00 16.74
CA GLU A 335 3.80 22.26 18.08
C GLU A 335 3.05 21.05 18.67
N ILE A 336 2.34 20.29 17.83
CA ILE A 336 1.64 19.07 18.27
C ILE A 336 2.64 17.97 18.59
N VAL A 337 3.71 17.84 17.79
CA VAL A 337 4.79 16.89 18.06
C VAL A 337 5.48 17.20 19.39
N SER A 338 5.84 18.47 19.64
CA SER A 338 6.44 18.91 20.90
C SER A 338 5.51 18.72 22.10
N LEU A 339 4.21 19.01 21.95
CA LEU A 339 3.22 18.74 23.00
C LEU A 339 3.13 17.25 23.32
N SER A 340 3.20 16.39 22.31
CA SER A 340 3.15 14.93 22.47
C SER A 340 4.36 14.41 23.28
N VAL A 341 5.56 14.91 22.99
CA VAL A 341 6.77 14.62 23.77
C VAL A 341 6.58 15.01 25.24
N ALA A 342 6.09 16.23 25.48
CA ALA A 342 5.85 16.71 26.84
C ALA A 342 4.79 15.89 27.58
N ALA A 343 3.74 15.44 26.89
CA ALA A 343 2.69 14.59 27.45
C ALA A 343 3.23 13.20 27.85
N LEU A 344 4.00 12.54 26.99
CA LEU A 344 4.57 11.20 27.29
C LEU A 344 5.44 11.19 28.56
N ARG A 345 6.17 12.29 28.82
CA ARG A 345 6.98 12.47 30.04
C ARG A 345 6.14 12.51 31.32
N ARG A 346 4.92 13.04 31.24
CA ARG A 346 4.01 13.18 32.38
C ARG A 346 3.22 11.91 32.69
N ILE A 347 3.27 10.90 31.80
CA ILE A 347 2.62 9.61 32.08
C ILE A 347 3.34 8.95 33.26
N ASP A 348 2.64 8.87 34.39
CA ASP A 348 3.07 8.09 35.54
C ASP A 348 2.34 6.74 35.56
N LEU A 349 3.08 5.66 35.35
CA LEU A 349 2.56 4.30 35.44
C LEU A 349 2.59 3.76 36.89
N ALA A 350 2.93 4.58 37.89
CA ALA A 350 3.06 4.13 39.28
C ALA A 350 1.70 4.05 39.97
N THR A 351 0.76 4.88 39.52
CA THR A 351 -0.65 4.77 39.83
C THR A 351 -1.27 3.64 39.01
N ASP A 352 -2.02 2.74 39.65
CA ASP A 352 -2.74 1.64 39.00
C ASP A 352 -3.99 2.16 38.27
N ASN A 353 -3.77 3.07 37.31
CA ASN A 353 -4.80 3.66 36.47
C ASN A 353 -4.81 2.93 35.13
N GLU A 354 -5.91 2.20 34.86
CA GLU A 354 -6.10 1.47 33.60
C GLU A 354 -5.98 2.37 32.36
N GLU A 355 -6.37 3.65 32.45
CA GLU A 355 -6.23 4.59 31.34
C GLU A 355 -4.75 4.82 30.97
N ASN A 356 -3.84 4.89 31.94
CA ASN A 356 -2.42 5.09 31.66
C ASN A 356 -1.80 3.88 30.93
N PHE A 357 -2.29 2.67 31.21
CA PHE A 357 -1.86 1.46 30.51
C PHE A 357 -2.49 1.30 29.13
N SER A 358 -3.65 1.91 28.87
CA SER A 358 -4.25 1.93 27.53
C SER A 358 -3.40 2.69 26.50
N ILE A 359 -2.54 3.62 26.96
CA ILE A 359 -1.53 4.27 26.12
C ILE A 359 -0.44 3.25 25.70
N GLY A 360 -0.19 2.24 26.55
CA GLY A 360 0.67 1.10 26.24
C GLY A 360 0.21 0.38 24.97
N ALA A 361 -1.09 0.19 24.77
CA ALA A 361 -1.63 -0.40 23.55
C ALA A 361 -1.38 0.47 22.30
N SER A 362 -1.16 1.78 22.48
CA SER A 362 -0.95 2.73 21.39
C SER A 362 0.53 2.89 20.98
N VAL A 363 1.50 2.25 21.65
CA VAL A 363 2.93 2.49 21.39
C VAL A 363 3.36 2.16 19.96
N GLY A 364 2.76 1.15 19.32
CA GLY A 364 3.02 0.84 17.91
C GLY A 364 2.57 1.98 16.99
N GLY A 365 1.36 2.51 17.21
CA GLY A 365 0.84 3.66 16.49
C GLY A 365 1.68 4.93 16.71
N LEU A 366 2.11 5.17 17.95
CA LEU A 366 2.98 6.30 18.29
C LEU A 366 4.36 6.17 17.66
N ALA A 367 4.94 4.96 17.63
CA ALA A 367 6.21 4.70 16.97
C ALA A 367 6.13 5.01 15.47
N ARG A 368 5.03 4.64 14.80
CA ARG A 368 4.77 5.04 13.41
C ARG A 368 4.71 6.56 13.26
N VAL A 369 4.00 7.26 14.15
CA VAL A 369 3.97 8.73 14.13
C VAL A 369 5.39 9.30 14.21
N ALA A 370 6.20 8.85 15.17
CA ALA A 370 7.59 9.28 15.33
C ALA A 370 8.43 9.05 14.06
N ALA A 371 8.28 7.87 13.44
CA ALA A 371 8.94 7.53 12.18
C ALA A 371 8.52 8.44 11.02
N VAL A 372 7.22 8.73 10.90
CA VAL A 372 6.68 9.62 9.84
C VAL A 372 7.17 11.05 10.02
N VAL A 373 7.13 11.60 11.24
CA VAL A 373 7.58 12.99 11.50
C VAL A 373 9.10 13.11 11.69
N ARG A 374 9.83 11.99 11.65
CA ARG A 374 11.29 11.91 11.89
C ARG A 374 11.74 12.66 13.15
N ASN A 375 11.03 12.46 14.26
CA ASN A 375 11.31 13.17 15.52
C ASN A 375 11.98 12.28 16.57
N ALA A 376 13.28 12.48 16.79
CA ALA A 376 14.10 11.68 17.73
C ALA A 376 13.63 11.78 19.19
N GLN A 377 13.15 12.95 19.62
CA GLN A 377 12.67 13.13 20.98
C GLN A 377 11.40 12.31 21.23
N LEU A 378 10.46 12.32 20.27
CA LEU A 378 9.25 11.51 20.34
C LEU A 378 9.59 10.03 20.38
N ALA A 379 10.54 9.59 19.55
CA ALA A 379 11.00 8.20 19.52
C ALA A 379 11.57 7.73 20.88
N GLU A 380 12.41 8.56 21.50
CA GLU A 380 13.02 8.27 22.79
C GLU A 380 11.98 8.16 23.90
N GLU A 381 11.02 9.09 23.97
CA GLU A 381 9.95 9.04 24.99
C GLU A 381 9.05 7.81 24.81
N ILE A 382 8.77 7.41 23.56
CA ILE A 382 8.03 6.17 23.27
C ILE A 382 8.82 4.95 23.75
N TRP A 383 10.12 4.88 23.46
CA TRP A 383 10.98 3.79 23.91
C TRP A 383 10.98 3.67 25.44
N GLN A 384 11.12 4.80 26.14
CA GLN A 384 11.07 4.85 27.59
C GLN A 384 9.71 4.44 28.15
N LEU A 385 8.61 4.88 27.53
CA LEU A 385 7.26 4.44 27.90
C LEU A 385 7.13 2.93 27.73
N THR A 386 7.52 2.37 26.58
CA THR A 386 7.46 0.92 26.32
C THR A 386 8.23 0.13 27.38
N GLY A 387 9.45 0.55 27.73
CA GLY A 387 10.24 -0.11 28.79
C GLY A 387 9.60 0.00 30.18
N ARG A 388 8.85 1.06 30.47
CA ARG A 388 8.07 1.18 31.72
C ARG A 388 6.83 0.27 31.70
N VAL A 389 6.10 0.20 30.58
CA VAL A 389 4.94 -0.69 30.42
C VAL A 389 5.37 -2.15 30.50
N LEU A 390 6.42 -2.57 29.79
CA LEU A 390 6.91 -3.94 29.78
C LEU A 390 7.27 -4.47 31.18
N ARG A 391 7.77 -3.59 32.07
CA ARG A 391 8.13 -3.95 33.45
C ARG A 391 6.94 -4.06 34.39
N ARG A 392 5.83 -3.37 34.10
CA ARG A 392 4.69 -3.24 35.02
C ARG A 392 3.44 -3.99 34.57
N LYS A 393 3.15 -3.96 33.27
CA LYS A 393 1.95 -4.54 32.66
C LYS A 393 2.26 -4.99 31.23
N PRO A 394 3.11 -6.02 31.03
CA PRO A 394 3.53 -6.47 29.71
C PRO A 394 2.34 -6.87 28.82
N GLU A 395 1.23 -7.33 29.39
CA GLU A 395 -0.01 -7.67 28.68
C GLU A 395 -0.73 -6.46 28.06
N ALA A 396 -0.34 -5.23 28.42
CA ALA A 396 -0.83 -4.02 27.77
C ALA A 396 -0.13 -3.74 26.42
N LEU A 397 0.90 -4.51 26.08
CA LEU A 397 1.62 -4.40 24.81
C LEU A 397 1.17 -5.50 23.86
N GLU A 398 0.84 -5.13 22.64
CA GLU A 398 0.59 -6.08 21.56
C GLU A 398 1.90 -6.75 21.12
N CYS A 399 1.85 -8.05 20.82
CA CYS A 399 3.02 -8.82 20.37
C CYS A 399 3.63 -8.23 19.10
N GLU A 400 2.77 -7.76 18.19
CA GLU A 400 3.12 -7.09 16.94
C GLU A 400 3.92 -5.81 17.22
N ALA A 401 3.48 -5.01 18.19
CA ALA A 401 4.18 -3.79 18.59
C ALA A 401 5.56 -4.11 19.18
N LEU A 402 5.69 -5.15 20.01
CA LEU A 402 7.00 -5.54 20.55
C LEU A 402 7.99 -5.96 19.45
N PHE A 403 7.50 -6.55 18.37
CA PHE A 403 8.31 -6.94 17.23
C PHE A 403 8.72 -5.76 16.34
N SER A 404 7.77 -4.87 16.04
CA SER A 404 7.97 -3.79 15.05
C SER A 404 8.57 -2.51 15.63
N LEU A 405 8.49 -2.30 16.95
CA LEU A 405 8.87 -1.04 17.58
C LEU A 405 10.37 -0.72 17.46
N PRO A 406 11.32 -1.66 17.64
CA PRO A 406 12.74 -1.36 17.45
C PRO A 406 13.08 -0.88 16.02
N THR A 407 12.54 -1.55 15.00
CA THR A 407 12.79 -1.23 13.58
C THR A 407 12.07 0.04 13.14
N THR A 408 10.86 0.27 13.64
CA THR A 408 10.09 1.48 13.35
C THR A 408 10.71 2.71 13.99
N LEU A 409 11.17 2.62 15.25
CA LEU A 409 11.84 3.74 15.92
C LEU A 409 13.26 3.99 15.37
N SER A 410 13.99 2.95 14.94
CA SER A 410 15.31 3.16 14.32
C SER A 410 15.22 3.99 13.04
N ALA A 411 14.10 3.90 12.32
CA ALA A 411 13.84 4.70 11.14
C ALA A 411 13.91 6.22 11.39
N VAL A 412 13.73 6.67 12.62
CA VAL A 412 13.84 8.09 12.98
C VAL A 412 15.28 8.61 12.82
N TYR A 413 16.28 7.77 13.05
CA TYR A 413 17.68 8.19 13.14
C TYR A 413 18.45 8.15 11.80
N ASP A 414 17.89 7.52 10.77
CA ASP A 414 18.56 7.44 9.46
C ASP A 414 18.35 8.69 8.58
N GLY A 415 17.36 9.54 8.92
CA GLY A 415 17.21 10.86 8.30
C GLY A 415 18.44 11.75 8.52
N GLU A 416 18.99 11.73 9.75
CA GLU A 416 20.16 12.54 10.11
C GLU A 416 21.47 12.07 9.45
N ARG A 417 21.56 10.78 9.07
CA ARG A 417 22.76 10.22 8.42
C ARG A 417 22.80 10.53 6.92
N ARG A 418 21.66 10.53 6.23
CA ARG A 418 21.61 10.84 4.78
C ARG A 418 21.90 12.33 4.52
N ASP A 419 21.41 13.23 5.36
CA ASP A 419 21.73 14.67 5.25
C ASP A 419 23.21 14.98 5.54
N LYS A 420 23.86 14.20 6.42
CA LYS A 420 25.30 14.33 6.71
C LYS A 420 26.21 13.63 5.69
N MET A 421 25.70 12.67 4.92
CA MET A 421 26.47 11.98 3.86
C MET A 421 26.31 12.63 2.47
N ALA A 422 25.36 13.54 2.28
CA ALA A 422 25.15 14.26 1.02
C ALA A 422 26.23 15.33 0.69
N CYS A 423 27.29 15.47 1.50
CA CYS A 423 28.52 16.18 1.15
C CYS A 423 29.72 15.45 1.77
N PRO A 424 30.64 14.92 0.93
CA PRO A 424 31.68 15.80 0.41
C PRO A 424 31.99 15.61 -1.08
N ASN A 425 32.19 16.74 -1.77
CA ASN A 425 32.96 16.81 -3.01
C ASN A 425 34.26 16.01 -2.88
N ARG A 426 34.35 14.86 -3.56
CA ARG A 426 35.65 14.34 -3.99
C ARG A 426 36.00 15.05 -5.29
N GLU A 427 36.70 16.18 -5.16
CA GLU A 427 37.58 16.65 -6.22
C GLU A 427 38.57 15.51 -6.54
N VAL A 428 38.36 14.85 -7.66
CA VAL A 428 39.39 14.02 -8.29
C VAL A 428 40.41 15.00 -8.87
N ARG A 429 41.46 15.31 -8.10
CA ARG A 429 42.66 15.92 -8.65
C ARG A 429 43.42 14.87 -9.45
N PHE A 430 43.27 14.92 -10.77
CA PHE A 430 44.30 14.39 -11.66
C PHE A 430 45.51 15.33 -11.56
N GLN A 431 46.62 14.82 -11.03
CA GLN A 431 47.93 15.42 -11.27
C GLN A 431 48.51 14.76 -12.53
N SER A 432 48.93 15.64 -13.44
CA SER A 432 49.64 15.43 -14.70
C SER A 432 51.00 14.77 -14.52
#